data_AF-C7MBN1-F1
#
_entry.id   AF-C7MBN1-F1
#
_cell.length_a   1.000
_cell.length_b   1.000
_cell.length_c   1.000
_cell.angle_alpha   90.00
_cell.angle_beta   90.00
_cell.angle_gamma   90.00
#
_symmetry.space_group_name_H-M   'P 1'
#
loop_
_entity.id
_entity.type
_entity.pdbx_description
1 polymer ?
#
loop_
_entity_poly.entity_id
_entity_poly.type
_entity_poly.pdbx_seq_one_letter_code
_entity_poly.pdbx_strand_id
1 'polypeptide(L)' 'MADETYAGEFYCVKCREKREAEGNVVVSNGRRMAKAVCPECGTKLNRILGKA' A
#
# COMPACT_ATOMS: atom_id res chain seq x y z
N MET A 1 8.94 -3.98 -16.89
CA MET A 1 9.17 -2.81 -16.00
C MET A 1 7.87 -2.05 -15.94
N ALA A 2 7.04 -2.35 -14.94
CA ALA A 2 5.90 -1.53 -14.58
C ALA A 2 5.97 -1.47 -13.07
N ASP A 3 6.68 -0.47 -12.57
CA ASP A 3 6.64 -0.09 -11.16
C ASP A 3 5.24 0.51 -10.98
N GLU A 4 4.23 -0.36 -10.82
CA GLU A 4 2.87 0.07 -10.54
C GLU A 4 2.92 0.68 -9.14
N THR A 5 2.97 2.01 -9.03
CA THR A 5 2.80 2.69 -7.74
C THR A 5 1.31 2.83 -7.46
N TYR A 6 0.90 2.42 -6.26
CA TYR A 6 -0.44 2.65 -5.75
C TYR A 6 -0.38 3.77 -4.72
N ALA A 7 -0.82 4.95 -5.14
CA ALA A 7 -1.16 6.05 -4.24
C ALA A 7 -2.63 5.91 -3.85
N GLY A 8 -2.91 5.87 -2.55
CA GLY A 8 -4.27 5.80 -2.08
C GLY A 8 -4.39 6.03 -0.59
N GLU A 9 -5.61 6.11 -0.10
CA GLU A 9 -5.90 6.18 1.32
C GLU A 9 -5.66 4.80 1.97
N PHE A 10 -4.63 4.74 2.81
CA PHE A 10 -4.36 3.60 3.68
C PHE A 10 -4.77 3.94 5.11
N TYR A 11 -5.41 2.99 5.78
CA TYR A 11 -5.73 3.14 7.19
C TYR A 11 -4.52 2.77 8.05
N CYS A 12 -3.83 3.74 8.68
CA CYS A 12 -2.83 3.40 9.70
C CYS A 12 -3.57 3.12 11.00
N VAL A 13 -3.57 1.86 11.45
CA VAL A 13 -4.14 1.46 12.75
C VAL A 13 -3.51 2.16 13.96
N LYS A 14 -2.26 2.63 13.85
CA LYS A 14 -1.64 3.44 14.91
C LYS A 14 -2.20 4.85 14.97
N CYS A 15 -2.39 5.49 13.82
CA CYS A 15 -2.97 6.83 13.73
C CYS A 15 -4.51 6.80 13.83
N ARG A 16 -5.13 5.63 13.61
CA ARG A 16 -6.59 5.39 13.54
C ARG A 16 -7.32 6.27 12.52
N GLU A 17 -6.58 6.76 11.54
CA GLU A 17 -7.06 7.62 10.47
C GLU A 17 -6.60 7.10 9.11
N LYS A 18 -7.31 7.52 8.07
CA LYS A 18 -6.94 7.27 6.69
C LYS A 18 -5.89 8.29 6.29
N ARG A 19 -4.78 7.81 5.74
CA ARG A 19 -3.69 8.64 5.26
C ARG A 19 -3.36 8.26 3.83
N GLU A 20 -3.13 9.26 3.02
CA GLU A 20 -2.59 9.06 1.70
C GLU A 20 -1.12 8.65 1.84
N ALA A 21 -0.80 7.47 1.31
CA ALA A 21 0.56 7.01 1.18
C ALA A 21 0.74 6.48 -0.23
N GLU A 22 1.95 6.67 -0.76
CA GLU A 22 2.35 6.07 -2.02
C GLU A 22 3.19 4.83 -1.73
N GLY A 23 2.85 3.73 -2.40
CA GLY A 23 3.52 2.46 -2.21
C GLY A 23 3.68 1.69 -3.49
N ASN A 24 4.68 0.83 -3.55
CA ASN A 24 4.94 0.01 -4.73
C ASN A 24 4.04 -1.22 -4.75
N VAL A 25 3.33 -1.42 -5.86
CA VAL A 25 2.58 -2.64 -6.15
C VAL A 25 3.55 -3.68 -6.65
N VAL A 26 3.69 -4.72 -5.83
CA VAL A 26 4.40 -5.92 -6.20
C VAL A 26 3.39 -6.98 -6.64
N VAL A 27 3.65 -7.55 -7.81
CA VAL A 27 2.90 -8.71 -8.29
C VAL A 27 3.69 -9.95 -7.90
N SER A 28 3.13 -10.79 -7.02
CA SER A 28 3.75 -12.06 -6.63
C SER A 28 2.72 -13.17 -6.73
N ASN A 29 3.09 -14.26 -7.41
CA ASN A 29 2.28 -15.45 -7.59
C ASN A 29 0.85 -15.16 -8.13
N GLY A 30 0.75 -14.27 -9.14
CA GLY A 30 -0.52 -13.86 -9.75
C GLY A 30 -1.41 -12.96 -8.90
N ARG A 31 -0.92 -12.43 -7.77
CA ARG A 31 -1.65 -11.51 -6.89
C ARG A 31 -0.94 -10.16 -6.80
N ARG A 32 -1.69 -9.07 -6.90
CA ARG A 32 -1.18 -7.69 -6.76
C ARG A 32 -1.22 -7.26 -5.31
N MET A 33 -0.12 -6.71 -4.80
CA MET A 33 0.01 -6.24 -3.42
C MET A 33 0.69 -4.88 -3.41
N ALA A 34 0.00 -3.83 -2.99
CA ALA A 34 0.61 -2.53 -2.71
C ALA A 34 1.35 -2.56 -1.38
N LYS A 35 2.62 -2.17 -1.38
CA LYS A 35 3.46 -1.97 -0.19
C LYS A 35 3.73 -0.48 -0.03
N ALA A 36 3.05 0.15 0.93
CA ALA A 36 3.27 1.54 1.32
C ALA A 36 3.87 1.63 2.72
N VAL A 37 4.43 2.78 3.07
CA VAL A 37 4.87 3.11 4.43
C VAL A 37 4.07 4.30 4.90
N CYS A 38 3.51 4.22 6.11
CA CYS A 38 2.84 5.37 6.68
C CYS A 38 3.86 6.48 6.99
N PRO A 39 3.69 7.72 6.50
CA PRO A 39 4.62 8.81 6.74
C PRO A 39 4.68 9.24 8.22
N GLU A 40 3.61 9.01 8.98
CA GLU A 40 3.51 9.47 10.38
C GLU A 40 3.98 8.40 11.36
N CYS A 41 3.52 7.16 11.16
CA CYS A 41 3.72 6.06 12.10
C CYS A 41 4.89 5.13 11.68
N GLY A 42 5.47 5.33 10.49
CA GLY A 42 6.52 4.49 9.90
C GLY A 42 6.11 3.03 9.65
N THR A 43 4.83 2.71 9.85
CA THR A 43 4.33 1.34 9.77
C THR A 43 4.14 0.94 8.31
N LYS A 44 4.59 -0.27 7.94
CA LYS A 44 4.37 -0.82 6.60
C LYS A 44 2.89 -1.14 6.41
N LEU A 45 2.25 -0.43 5.49
CA LEU A 45 0.87 -0.64 5.09
C LEU A 45 0.88 -1.54 3.85
N ASN A 46 0.24 -2.70 3.95
CA ASN A 46 0.10 -3.61 2.82
C ASN A 46 -1.37 -3.63 2.40
N ARG A 47 -1.67 -3.30 1.15
CA ARG A 47 -3.02 -3.39 0.59
C ARG A 47 -3.01 -4.41 -0.53
N ILE A 48 -3.80 -5.47 -0.36
CA ILE A 48 -4.01 -6.46 -1.41
C ILE A 48 -4.95 -5.81 -2.41
N LEU A 49 -4.42 -5.49 -3.58
CA LEU A 49 -5.23 -5.07 -4.72
C LEU A 49 -5.76 -6.36 -5.31
N GLY A 50 -7.04 -6.64 -5.09
CA GLY A 50 -7.71 -7.83 -5.60
C GLY A 50 -7.44 -8.06 -7.10
N LYS A 51 -7.66 -9.30 -7.53
CA LYS A 51 -7.34 -9.86 -8.86
C LYS A 51 -7.53 -8.85 -10.01
N ALA A 52 -6.57 -8.83 -10.94
CA ALA A 52 -6.81 -8.33 -12.29
C ALA A 52 -7.98 -9.07 -12.95
#